data_AF-A0A395Y9T2-F1
#
_entry.id   AF-A0A395Y9T2-F1
#
_cell.length_a   1.000
_cell.length_b   1.000
_cell.length_c   1.000
_cell.angle_alpha   90.00
_cell.angle_beta   90.00
_cell.angle_gamma   90.00
#
_symmetry.space_group_name_H-M   'P 1'
#
loop_
_entity.id
_entity.type
_entity.pdbx_description
1 polymer ?
#
loop_
_entity_poly.entity_id
_entity_poly.type
_entity_poly.pdbx_seq_one_letter_code
_entity_poly.pdbx_strand_id
1 'polypeptide(L)'
;MELDRKAFHFDLDNESVERFYTGKRNAWSDIQDFLESHSFEKLQYSGYESAENIVMSYQRAYGTIDEMMDKFPWFQKCVKAATFTEIGESYDVKEFLEKGMQLSPSSRHDTRKELHFDLGTAALSENYSSIRPNAWRGAWTLIRIFMERNGFIHTQYSGYESKAAMPIDKAMAVMEELQQRYPWFKDSLLAASLTEVGERHDALSYIKGSSGTIVPVPTHSLELEEPDFFGSESVI
;
A
#
# COMPACT_ATOMS: atom_id res chain seq x y z
N MET A 1 3.88 16.06 -6.15
CA MET A 1 4.99 15.20 -6.61
C MET A 1 4.54 13.77 -6.43
N GLU A 2 4.54 12.99 -7.51
CA GLU A 2 4.19 11.56 -7.50
C GLU A 2 5.18 10.79 -6.62
N LEU A 3 4.69 9.81 -5.85
CA LEU A 3 5.58 8.91 -5.11
C LEU A 3 6.16 7.85 -6.06
N ASP A 4 7.41 7.47 -5.78
CA ASP A 4 8.21 6.60 -6.65
C ASP A 4 7.65 5.18 -6.81
N ARG A 5 6.74 4.74 -5.93
CA ARG A 5 6.21 3.38 -5.91
C ARG A 5 4.68 3.35 -6.05
N LYS A 6 4.15 2.24 -6.55
CA LYS A 6 2.71 2.02 -6.73
C LYS A 6 2.28 0.69 -6.12
N ALA A 7 1.19 0.71 -5.38
CA ALA A 7 0.48 -0.48 -4.95
C ALA A 7 -0.74 -0.72 -5.85
N PHE A 8 -0.88 -1.92 -6.40
CA PHE A 8 -2.03 -2.37 -7.17
C PHE A 8 -2.88 -3.31 -6.33
N HIS A 9 -4.14 -2.94 -6.12
CA HIS A 9 -5.14 -3.76 -5.45
C HIS A 9 -6.27 -4.07 -6.43
N PHE A 10 -6.70 -5.33 -6.50
CA PHE A 10 -7.84 -5.70 -7.32
C PHE A 10 -8.70 -6.77 -6.65
N ASP A 11 -9.94 -6.88 -7.12
CA ASP A 11 -10.83 -7.98 -6.75
C ASP A 11 -11.48 -8.56 -8.00
N LEU A 12 -11.66 -9.88 -7.99
CA LEU A 12 -12.28 -10.63 -9.06
C LEU A 12 -13.69 -11.07 -8.63
N ASP A 13 -14.58 -11.16 -9.58
CA ASP A 13 -15.88 -11.79 -9.42
C ASP A 13 -15.75 -13.31 -9.64
N ASN A 14 -16.05 -14.09 -8.59
CA ASN A 14 -15.84 -15.54 -8.61
C ASN A 14 -16.68 -16.23 -9.69
N GLU A 15 -17.93 -15.82 -9.90
CA GLU A 15 -18.81 -16.40 -10.92
C GLU A 15 -18.25 -16.14 -12.33
N SER A 16 -17.75 -14.93 -12.58
CA SER A 16 -17.08 -14.58 -13.83
C SER A 16 -15.78 -15.36 -14.01
N VAL A 17 -14.98 -15.55 -12.95
CA VAL A 17 -13.77 -16.38 -13.00
C VAL A 17 -14.13 -17.81 -13.39
N GLU A 18 -15.12 -18.43 -12.74
CA GLU A 18 -15.58 -19.78 -13.08
C GLU A 18 -16.03 -19.90 -14.55
N ARG A 19 -16.62 -18.84 -15.10
CA ARG A 19 -17.14 -18.83 -16.48
C ARG A 19 -16.10 -18.54 -17.54
N PHE A 20 -15.16 -17.63 -17.28
CA PHE A 20 -14.29 -17.06 -18.33
C PHE A 20 -12.82 -17.42 -18.18
N TYR A 21 -12.38 -17.90 -17.01
CA TYR A 21 -10.99 -18.28 -16.83
C TYR A 21 -10.63 -19.49 -17.69
N THR A 22 -9.58 -19.36 -18.49
CA THR A 22 -9.14 -20.38 -19.44
C THR A 22 -7.80 -21.04 -19.06
N GLY A 23 -7.22 -20.66 -17.92
CA GLY A 23 -5.93 -21.18 -17.49
C GLY A 23 -6.01 -22.58 -16.89
N LYS A 24 -4.85 -23.25 -16.78
CA LYS A 24 -4.75 -24.62 -16.23
C LYS A 24 -4.54 -24.65 -14.72
N ARG A 25 -4.03 -23.55 -14.14
CA ARG A 25 -3.80 -23.38 -12.69
C ARG A 25 -4.99 -22.62 -12.08
N ASN A 26 -4.78 -21.87 -11.02
CA ASN A 26 -5.77 -20.94 -10.50
C ASN A 26 -5.50 -19.52 -11.03
N ALA A 27 -6.57 -18.74 -11.23
CA ALA A 27 -6.50 -17.38 -11.79
C ALA A 27 -5.57 -16.45 -11.01
N TRP A 28 -5.57 -16.54 -9.67
CA TRP A 28 -4.73 -15.72 -8.81
C TRP A 28 -3.24 -16.02 -8.96
N SER A 29 -2.85 -17.28 -9.15
CA SER A 29 -1.47 -17.67 -9.39
C SER A 29 -0.98 -17.21 -10.76
N ASP A 30 -1.82 -17.28 -11.79
CA ASP A 30 -1.44 -16.77 -13.12
C ASP A 30 -1.23 -15.23 -13.08
N ILE A 31 -2.07 -14.50 -12.32
CA ILE A 31 -1.89 -13.05 -12.09
C ILE A 31 -0.64 -12.78 -11.24
N GLN A 32 -0.43 -13.55 -10.16
CA GLN A 32 0.74 -13.41 -9.30
C GLN A 32 2.03 -13.58 -10.09
N ASP A 33 2.17 -14.71 -10.80
CA ASP A 33 3.36 -14.99 -11.63
C ASP A 33 3.64 -13.86 -12.63
N PHE A 34 2.57 -13.27 -13.19
CA PHE A 34 2.68 -12.13 -14.10
C PHE A 34 3.12 -10.85 -13.39
N LEU A 35 2.50 -10.46 -12.29
CA LEU A 35 2.85 -9.23 -11.57
C LEU A 35 4.28 -9.32 -11.02
N GLU A 36 4.67 -10.47 -10.46
CA GLU A 36 6.05 -10.72 -10.01
C GLU A 36 7.08 -10.60 -11.14
N SER A 37 6.73 -11.03 -12.36
CA SER A 37 7.62 -10.83 -13.52
C SER A 37 7.71 -9.38 -13.98
N HIS A 38 6.83 -8.49 -13.54
CA HIS A 38 6.80 -7.06 -13.87
C HIS A 38 7.20 -6.17 -12.68
N SER A 39 8.01 -6.73 -11.76
CA SER A 39 8.55 -6.00 -10.61
C SER A 39 7.50 -5.53 -9.60
N PHE A 40 6.40 -6.28 -9.49
CA PHE A 40 5.47 -6.16 -8.39
C PHE A 40 5.66 -7.31 -7.40
N GLU A 41 5.83 -6.99 -6.13
CA GLU A 41 5.98 -7.95 -5.05
C GLU A 41 4.66 -8.13 -4.32
N LYS A 42 4.37 -9.38 -3.96
CA LYS A 42 3.12 -9.72 -3.28
C LYS A 42 3.20 -9.32 -1.80
N LEU A 43 2.23 -8.54 -1.35
CA LEU A 43 1.99 -8.28 0.08
C LEU A 43 1.11 -9.38 0.67
N GLN A 44 -0.20 -9.23 0.51
CA GLN A 44 -1.25 -10.10 1.01
C GLN A 44 -2.43 -10.07 0.04
N TYR A 45 -3.12 -11.20 -0.08
CA TYR A 45 -4.31 -11.36 -0.94
C TYR A 45 -4.05 -10.92 -2.40
N SER A 46 -4.86 -9.99 -2.90
CA SER A 46 -4.80 -9.42 -4.25
C SER A 46 -4.13 -8.03 -4.26
N GLY A 47 -3.30 -7.73 -3.27
CA GLY A 47 -2.50 -6.50 -3.17
C GLY A 47 -1.03 -6.75 -3.53
N TYR A 48 -0.48 -5.89 -4.39
CA TYR A 48 0.88 -5.98 -4.89
C TYR A 48 1.54 -4.61 -4.87
N GLU A 49 2.81 -4.52 -4.50
CA GLU A 49 3.58 -3.26 -4.51
C GLU A 49 4.70 -3.32 -5.53
N SER A 50 5.00 -2.22 -6.20
CA SER A 50 6.22 -2.15 -6.99
C SER A 50 7.45 -2.34 -6.09
N ALA A 51 8.42 -3.11 -6.58
CA ALA A 51 9.67 -3.40 -5.88
C ALA A 51 10.36 -2.10 -5.40
N GLU A 52 10.94 -2.13 -4.21
CA GLU A 52 11.51 -0.93 -3.55
C GLU A 52 12.60 -0.24 -4.38
N ASN A 53 13.33 -0.99 -5.20
CA ASN A 53 14.43 -0.51 -6.02
C ASN A 53 14.00 -0.03 -7.42
N ILE A 54 12.71 0.04 -7.71
CA ILE A 54 12.18 0.41 -9.02
C ILE A 54 11.23 1.61 -8.90
N VAL A 55 11.57 2.68 -9.62
CA VAL A 55 10.63 3.80 -9.84
C VAL A 55 9.51 3.31 -10.77
N MET A 56 8.29 3.37 -10.26
CA MET A 56 7.06 2.96 -10.92
C MET A 56 6.16 4.16 -11.16
N SER A 57 6.23 4.73 -12.37
CA SER A 57 5.28 5.77 -12.81
C SER A 57 3.91 5.17 -13.11
N TYR A 58 2.86 6.00 -13.09
CA TYR A 58 1.53 5.58 -13.57
C TYR A 58 1.55 5.02 -14.99
N GLN A 59 2.30 5.63 -15.90
CA GLN A 59 2.40 5.14 -17.29
C GLN A 59 2.94 3.71 -17.34
N ARG A 60 4.00 3.41 -16.58
CA ARG A 60 4.57 2.06 -16.52
C ARG A 60 3.62 1.07 -15.84
N ALA A 61 2.96 1.50 -14.77
CA ALA A 61 2.00 0.69 -14.05
C ALA A 61 0.79 0.31 -14.93
N TYR A 62 0.19 1.26 -15.64
CA TYR A 62 -0.92 1.00 -16.56
C TYR A 62 -0.47 0.21 -17.80
N GLY A 63 0.73 0.45 -18.33
CA GLY A 63 1.29 -0.38 -19.40
C GLY A 63 1.42 -1.86 -18.99
N THR A 64 1.79 -2.13 -17.73
CA THR A 64 1.78 -3.49 -17.17
C THR A 64 0.38 -4.10 -17.16
N ILE A 65 -0.66 -3.29 -16.87
CA ILE A 65 -2.05 -3.75 -16.92
C ILE A 65 -2.51 -4.03 -18.34
N ASP A 66 -2.10 -3.22 -19.32
CA ASP A 66 -2.39 -3.46 -20.74
C ASP A 66 -1.80 -4.81 -21.20
N GLU A 67 -0.52 -5.05 -20.90
CA GLU A 67 0.13 -6.34 -21.17
C GLU A 67 -0.56 -7.50 -20.46
N MET A 68 -1.05 -7.28 -19.24
CA MET A 68 -1.80 -8.28 -18.48
C MET A 68 -3.14 -8.61 -19.15
N MET A 69 -3.87 -7.59 -19.64
CA MET A 69 -5.15 -7.78 -20.33
C MET A 69 -4.97 -8.49 -21.66
N ASP A 70 -3.90 -8.21 -22.40
CA ASP A 70 -3.55 -8.90 -23.63
C ASP A 70 -3.21 -10.38 -23.38
N LYS A 71 -2.44 -10.65 -22.32
CA LYS A 71 -2.06 -12.01 -21.93
C LYS A 71 -3.24 -12.80 -21.34
N PHE A 72 -4.09 -12.13 -20.59
CA PHE A 72 -5.24 -12.72 -19.89
C PHE A 72 -6.55 -12.03 -20.29
N PRO A 73 -7.11 -12.31 -21.49
CA PRO A 73 -8.34 -11.65 -21.95
C PRO A 73 -9.58 -11.89 -21.06
N TRP A 74 -9.53 -12.89 -20.19
CA TRP A 74 -10.56 -13.16 -19.18
C TRP A 74 -10.52 -12.15 -18.02
N PHE A 75 -9.36 -11.56 -17.71
CA PHE A 75 -9.16 -10.68 -16.56
C PHE A 75 -10.11 -9.48 -16.60
N GLN A 76 -10.23 -8.82 -17.76
CA GLN A 76 -11.13 -7.70 -17.95
C GLN A 76 -12.60 -8.07 -17.65
N LYS A 77 -13.02 -9.30 -17.95
CA LYS A 77 -14.38 -9.78 -17.69
C LYS A 77 -14.60 -10.06 -16.21
N CYS A 78 -13.56 -10.54 -15.52
CA CYS A 78 -13.64 -10.98 -14.14
C CYS A 78 -13.38 -9.87 -13.11
N VAL A 79 -12.62 -8.82 -13.44
CA VAL A 79 -12.30 -7.77 -12.47
C VAL A 79 -13.57 -6.99 -12.08
N LYS A 80 -13.76 -6.77 -10.78
CA LYS A 80 -14.89 -5.99 -10.23
C LYS A 80 -14.46 -4.79 -9.40
N ALA A 81 -13.19 -4.76 -8.98
CA ALA A 81 -12.55 -3.60 -8.37
C ALA A 81 -11.07 -3.60 -8.75
N ALA A 82 -10.50 -2.42 -9.01
CA ALA A 82 -9.07 -2.28 -9.25
C ALA A 82 -8.62 -0.86 -8.89
N THR A 83 -7.53 -0.73 -8.15
CA THR A 83 -7.04 0.55 -7.65
C THR A 83 -5.52 0.57 -7.66
N PHE A 84 -4.95 1.63 -8.22
CA PHE A 84 -3.55 1.98 -7.98
C PHE A 84 -3.45 2.98 -6.84
N THR A 85 -2.51 2.78 -5.94
CA THR A 85 -2.22 3.68 -4.82
C THR A 85 -0.77 4.10 -4.92
N GLU A 86 -0.48 5.39 -4.83
CA GLU A 86 0.88 5.86 -4.64
C GLU A 86 1.36 5.44 -3.26
N ILE A 87 2.53 4.83 -3.19
CA ILE A 87 3.18 4.48 -1.93
C ILE A 87 4.60 5.03 -1.94
N GLY A 88 5.06 5.45 -0.77
CA GLY A 88 6.38 6.07 -0.59
C GLY A 88 7.31 5.18 0.21
N GLU A 89 8.07 5.81 1.10
CA GLU A 89 8.97 5.09 2.00
C GLU A 89 8.19 4.31 3.06
N SER A 90 8.75 3.16 3.44
CA SER A 90 8.29 2.34 4.55
C SER A 90 9.32 2.39 5.67
N TYR A 91 8.86 2.68 6.89
CA TYR A 91 9.70 2.79 8.08
C TYR A 91 9.45 1.62 9.02
N ASP A 92 10.52 0.99 9.53
CA ASP A 92 10.43 -0.05 10.56
C ASP A 92 10.11 0.59 11.92
N VAL A 93 8.84 0.50 12.30
CA VAL A 93 8.33 1.04 13.56
C VAL A 93 8.87 0.24 14.74
N LYS A 94 9.06 -1.07 14.60
CA LYS A 94 9.58 -1.90 15.68
C LYS A 94 11.00 -1.50 16.02
N GLU A 95 11.87 -1.35 15.00
CA GLU A 95 13.23 -0.86 15.19
C GLU A 95 13.25 0.54 15.81
N PHE A 96 12.38 1.44 15.34
CA PHE A 96 12.24 2.77 15.92
C PHE A 96 11.88 2.73 17.41
N LEU A 97 10.89 1.93 17.81
CA LEU A 97 10.47 1.82 19.22
C LEU A 97 11.54 1.16 20.10
N GLU A 98 12.41 0.33 19.54
CA GLU A 98 13.50 -0.35 20.25
C GLU A 98 14.73 0.54 20.44
N LYS A 99 15.14 1.27 19.41
CA LYS A 99 16.43 1.96 19.36
C LYS A 99 16.34 3.49 19.35
N GLY A 100 15.15 4.05 19.08
CA GLY A 100 14.97 5.47 18.80
C GLY A 100 15.65 5.85 17.49
N MET A 101 14.97 5.71 16.36
CA MET A 101 15.51 6.13 15.07
C MET A 101 15.41 7.66 14.94
N GLN A 102 16.50 8.31 14.52
CA GLN A 102 16.42 9.69 14.04
C GLN A 102 15.87 9.68 12.62
N LEU A 103 14.63 10.12 12.46
CA LEU A 103 14.06 10.38 11.14
C LEU A 103 14.85 11.53 10.51
N SER A 104 15.36 11.32 9.30
CA SER A 104 15.89 12.43 8.52
C SER A 104 14.73 13.37 8.16
N PRO A 105 14.91 14.69 8.26
CA PRO A 105 13.91 15.64 7.78
C PRO A 105 13.63 15.35 6.30
N SER A 106 12.41 14.89 6.01
CA SER A 106 11.96 14.73 4.64
C SER A 106 11.48 16.08 4.12
N SER A 107 11.99 16.53 2.98
CA SER A 107 11.46 17.70 2.27
C SER A 107 10.20 17.39 1.47
N ARG A 108 9.71 16.13 1.53
CA ARG A 108 8.53 15.67 0.80
C ARG A 108 7.26 16.23 1.44
N HIS A 109 6.22 16.36 0.63
CA HIS A 109 4.90 16.76 1.10
C HIS A 109 4.33 15.69 2.05
N ASP A 110 3.52 16.15 3.01
CA ASP A 110 2.79 15.25 3.89
C ASP A 110 1.86 14.33 3.08
N THR A 111 2.04 13.03 3.26
CA THR A 111 1.20 11.97 2.73
C THR A 111 0.34 11.37 3.84
N ARG A 112 -0.66 10.57 3.48
CA ARG A 112 -1.30 9.69 4.48
C ARG A 112 -0.29 8.63 4.92
N LYS A 113 -0.52 8.05 6.09
CA LYS A 113 0.35 7.06 6.70
C LYS A 113 -0.45 5.79 6.96
N GLU A 114 0.06 4.66 6.50
CA GLU A 114 -0.51 3.35 6.72
C GLU A 114 0.39 2.56 7.66
N LEU A 115 -0.13 2.19 8.82
CA LEU A 115 0.51 1.35 9.80
C LEU A 115 0.02 -0.09 9.62
N HIS A 116 0.95 -1.03 9.52
CA HIS A 116 0.66 -2.45 9.67
C HIS A 116 1.57 -3.05 10.75
N PHE A 117 1.02 -3.88 11.62
CA PHE A 117 1.81 -4.54 12.66
C PHE A 117 1.33 -5.97 12.93
N ASP A 118 2.20 -6.78 13.51
CA ASP A 118 1.88 -8.12 13.98
C ASP A 118 2.27 -8.30 15.44
N LEU A 119 1.39 -8.94 16.22
CA LEU A 119 1.57 -9.20 17.64
C LEU A 119 1.67 -10.70 17.89
N GLY A 120 2.77 -11.11 18.53
CA GLY A 120 2.97 -12.48 18.96
C GLY A 120 2.04 -12.81 20.13
N THR A 121 1.09 -13.71 19.93
CA THR A 121 0.09 -14.06 20.96
C THR A 121 0.70 -14.59 22.25
N ALA A 122 1.83 -15.32 22.17
CA ALA A 122 2.56 -15.82 23.34
C ALA A 122 3.20 -14.67 24.13
N ALA A 123 3.99 -13.82 23.47
CA ALA A 123 4.61 -12.64 24.07
C ALA A 123 3.56 -11.67 24.62
N LEU A 124 2.47 -11.46 23.89
CA LEU A 124 1.34 -10.66 24.34
C LEU A 124 0.71 -11.25 25.60
N SER A 125 0.44 -12.55 25.63
CA SER A 125 -0.12 -13.17 26.84
C SER A 125 0.82 -13.10 28.05
N GLU A 126 2.14 -13.12 27.84
CA GLU A 126 3.15 -13.05 28.91
C GLU A 126 3.31 -11.63 29.44
N ASN A 127 3.39 -10.64 28.55
CA ASN A 127 3.63 -9.24 28.89
C ASN A 127 2.36 -8.49 29.32
N TYR A 128 1.18 -8.99 28.94
CA TYR A 128 -0.10 -8.36 29.28
C TYR A 128 -0.47 -8.63 30.74
N SER A 129 0.04 -7.77 31.63
CA SER A 129 -0.20 -7.81 33.07
C SER A 129 -1.69 -7.66 33.40
N SER A 130 -2.39 -8.79 33.58
CA SER A 130 -3.80 -8.82 33.97
C SER A 130 -4.11 -9.97 34.91
N ILE A 131 -4.92 -9.69 35.94
CA ILE A 131 -5.44 -10.68 36.88
C ILE A 131 -6.47 -11.60 36.20
N ARG A 132 -7.14 -11.12 35.15
CA ARG A 132 -8.15 -11.89 34.40
C ARG A 132 -7.46 -12.76 33.33
N PRO A 133 -7.69 -14.08 33.31
CA PRO A 133 -7.22 -14.95 32.24
C PRO A 133 -7.70 -14.46 30.88
N ASN A 134 -6.86 -14.57 29.85
CA ASN A 134 -7.15 -14.18 28.47
C ASN A 134 -7.52 -12.70 28.24
N ALA A 135 -7.31 -11.80 29.21
CA ALA A 135 -7.59 -10.38 29.04
C ALA A 135 -6.80 -9.74 27.91
N TRP A 136 -5.64 -10.31 27.57
CA TRP A 136 -4.80 -9.91 26.45
C TRP A 136 -5.52 -9.96 25.10
N ARG A 137 -6.60 -10.75 24.96
CA ARG A 137 -7.45 -10.74 23.76
C ARG A 137 -8.14 -9.40 23.53
N GLY A 138 -8.26 -8.56 24.56
CA GLY A 138 -8.75 -7.19 24.46
C GLY A 138 -7.74 -6.19 23.88
N ALA A 139 -6.48 -6.57 23.69
CA ALA A 139 -5.41 -5.71 23.20
C ALA A 139 -5.77 -4.99 21.89
N TRP A 140 -6.29 -5.72 20.90
CA TRP A 140 -6.70 -5.13 19.62
C TRP A 140 -7.80 -4.07 19.77
N THR A 141 -8.71 -4.24 20.72
CA THR A 141 -9.75 -3.23 20.99
C THR A 141 -9.13 -1.97 21.59
N LEU A 142 -8.18 -2.11 22.51
CA LEU A 142 -7.47 -0.98 23.12
C LEU A 142 -6.64 -0.21 22.09
N ILE A 143 -5.93 -0.93 21.21
CA ILE A 143 -5.15 -0.33 20.11
C ILE A 143 -6.10 0.37 19.15
N ARG A 144 -7.18 -0.27 18.72
CA ARG A 144 -8.15 0.34 17.80
C ARG A 144 -8.70 1.66 18.32
N ILE A 145 -9.19 1.68 19.55
CA ILE A 145 -9.72 2.90 20.18
C ILE A 145 -8.64 3.98 20.25
N PHE A 146 -7.41 3.61 20.60
CA PHE A 146 -6.29 4.56 20.65
C PHE A 146 -5.98 5.15 19.28
N MET A 147 -5.84 4.30 18.25
CA MET A 147 -5.54 4.70 16.89
C MET A 147 -6.63 5.60 16.30
N GLU A 148 -7.91 5.23 16.49
CA GLU A 148 -9.04 6.02 15.99
C GLU A 148 -9.13 7.42 16.60
N ARG A 149 -8.75 7.55 17.88
CA ARG A 149 -8.64 8.84 18.60
C ARG A 149 -7.47 9.69 18.09
N ASN A 150 -6.39 9.06 17.66
CA ASN A 150 -5.20 9.72 17.14
C ASN A 150 -5.24 9.96 15.62
N GLY A 151 -6.44 9.95 15.04
CA GLY A 151 -6.65 10.36 13.65
C GLY A 151 -6.42 9.26 12.62
N PHE A 152 -6.34 8.00 13.04
CA PHE A 152 -6.32 6.86 12.13
C PHE A 152 -7.72 6.26 11.96
N ILE A 153 -7.90 5.44 10.93
CA ILE A 153 -9.04 4.57 10.71
C ILE A 153 -8.52 3.14 10.61
N HIS A 154 -9.25 2.22 11.24
CA HIS A 154 -8.97 0.80 11.07
C HIS A 154 -9.28 0.40 9.61
N THR A 155 -8.35 -0.32 8.99
CA THR A 155 -8.54 -0.87 7.64
C THR A 155 -8.87 -2.36 7.76
N GLN A 156 -7.87 -3.23 7.62
CA GLN A 156 -8.01 -4.68 7.72
C GLN A 156 -7.01 -5.23 8.74
N TYR A 157 -7.42 -6.27 9.48
CA TYR A 157 -6.56 -6.94 10.47
C TYR A 157 -5.93 -5.93 11.46
N SER A 158 -4.59 -5.90 11.53
CA SER A 158 -3.81 -4.95 12.34
C SER A 158 -3.35 -3.73 11.53
N GLY A 159 -4.06 -3.42 10.43
CA GLY A 159 -3.83 -2.28 9.55
C GLY A 159 -4.63 -1.03 9.96
N TYR A 160 -3.99 0.12 9.85
CA TYR A 160 -4.57 1.43 10.14
C TYR A 160 -4.06 2.47 9.15
N GLU A 161 -4.94 3.35 8.66
CA GLU A 161 -4.54 4.47 7.80
C GLU A 161 -4.92 5.80 8.43
N SER A 162 -4.06 6.82 8.33
CA SER A 162 -4.38 8.17 8.77
C SER A 162 -5.54 8.77 7.96
N LYS A 163 -6.50 9.43 8.63
CA LYS A 163 -7.66 10.09 8.00
C LYS A 163 -7.29 11.20 7.01
N ALA A 164 -6.14 11.83 7.21
CA ALA A 164 -5.62 12.92 6.39
C ALA A 164 -4.10 12.82 6.32
N ALA A 165 -3.51 13.52 5.37
CA ALA A 165 -2.06 13.66 5.28
C ALA A 165 -1.48 14.16 6.62
N MET A 166 -0.35 13.59 7.02
CA MET A 166 0.36 14.02 8.23
C MET A 166 1.87 13.81 8.13
N PRO A 167 2.66 14.62 8.87
CA PRO A 167 4.10 14.43 8.98
C PRO A 167 4.45 13.06 9.54
N ILE A 168 5.57 12.49 9.07
CA ILE A 168 6.05 11.18 9.51
C ILE A 168 6.38 11.17 11.01
N ASP A 169 7.02 12.23 11.50
CA ASP A 169 7.37 12.47 12.88
C ASP A 169 6.14 12.57 13.79
N LYS A 170 5.02 13.12 13.30
CA LYS A 170 3.74 13.07 14.03
C LYS A 170 3.21 11.63 14.14
N ALA A 171 3.24 10.87 13.05
CA ALA A 171 2.77 9.48 13.07
C ALA A 171 3.63 8.60 13.98
N MET A 172 4.95 8.81 13.99
CA MET A 172 5.90 8.10 14.85
C MET A 172 5.73 8.47 16.32
N ALA A 173 5.45 9.74 16.64
CA ALA A 173 5.09 10.16 17.98
C ALA A 173 3.82 9.45 18.50
N VAL A 174 2.81 9.23 17.64
CA VAL A 174 1.63 8.42 18.01
C VAL A 174 2.02 6.98 18.36
N MET A 175 3.01 6.39 17.67
CA MET A 175 3.52 5.05 17.98
C MET A 175 4.26 5.03 19.32
N GLU A 176 5.03 6.07 19.63
CA GLU A 176 5.68 6.22 20.94
C GLU A 176 4.65 6.35 22.06
N GLU A 177 3.62 7.17 21.89
CA GLU A 177 2.53 7.32 22.85
C GLU A 177 1.76 6.01 23.04
N LEU A 178 1.56 5.22 21.98
CA LEU A 178 0.93 3.91 22.05
C LEU A 178 1.72 2.95 22.96
N GLN A 179 3.04 2.84 22.78
CA GLN A 179 3.86 1.97 23.64
C GLN A 179 3.96 2.47 25.08
N GLN A 180 3.97 3.79 25.29
CA GLN A 180 4.00 4.36 26.65
C GLN A 180 2.69 4.06 27.37
N ARG A 181 1.56 4.13 26.65
CA ARG A 181 0.24 3.82 27.19
C ARG A 181 0.05 2.33 27.42
N TYR A 182 0.59 1.49 26.55
CA TYR A 182 0.50 0.04 26.59
C TYR A 182 1.90 -0.57 26.50
N PRO A 183 2.63 -0.70 27.62
CA PRO A 183 4.01 -1.18 27.62
C PRO A 183 4.19 -2.57 26.98
N TRP A 184 3.17 -3.43 27.08
CA TRP A 184 3.16 -4.75 26.44
C TRP A 184 3.18 -4.68 24.91
N PHE A 185 2.86 -3.55 24.28
CA PHE A 185 2.76 -3.43 22.83
C PHE A 185 4.11 -3.71 22.17
N LYS A 186 5.15 -2.96 22.54
CA LYS A 186 6.50 -3.12 21.96
C LYS A 186 7.02 -4.54 22.18
N ASP A 187 6.92 -5.05 23.41
CA ASP A 187 7.45 -6.37 23.77
C ASP A 187 6.70 -7.53 23.11
N SER A 188 5.54 -7.25 22.50
CA SER A 188 4.73 -8.23 21.77
C SER A 188 4.83 -8.07 20.26
N LEU A 189 5.51 -7.04 19.74
CA LEU A 189 5.65 -6.80 18.30
C LEU A 189 6.55 -7.85 17.66
N LEU A 190 6.03 -8.53 16.65
CA LEU A 190 6.83 -9.37 15.75
C LEU A 190 7.39 -8.52 14.61
N ALA A 191 6.54 -7.67 14.03
CA ALA A 191 6.90 -6.72 12.98
C ALA A 191 5.96 -5.51 13.05
N ALA A 192 6.43 -4.33 12.67
CA ALA A 192 5.59 -3.17 12.44
C ALA A 192 6.21 -2.25 11.39
N SER A 193 5.42 -1.85 10.42
CA SER A 193 5.84 -0.93 9.35
C SER A 193 4.86 0.24 9.26
N LEU A 194 5.39 1.42 8.97
CA LEU A 194 4.63 2.61 8.65
C LEU A 194 5.00 3.05 7.24
N THR A 195 4.04 3.00 6.33
CA THR A 195 4.23 3.29 4.91
C THR A 195 3.56 4.61 4.54
N GLU A 196 4.24 5.42 3.75
CA GLU A 196 3.65 6.61 3.15
C GLU A 196 2.67 6.25 2.04
N VAL A 197 1.48 6.87 2.07
CA VAL A 197 0.39 6.59 1.14
C VAL A 197 -0.08 7.91 0.50
N GLY A 198 0.11 8.02 -0.80
CA GLY A 198 -0.27 9.16 -1.63
C GLY A 198 -1.67 8.99 -2.25
N GLU A 199 -1.86 9.43 -3.50
CA GLU A 199 -3.18 9.39 -4.14
C GLU A 199 -3.63 7.96 -4.53
N ARG A 200 -4.96 7.79 -4.66
CA ARG A 200 -5.59 6.54 -5.08
C ARG A 200 -6.36 6.73 -6.38
N HIS A 201 -6.14 5.83 -7.32
CA HIS A 201 -6.60 5.90 -8.68
C HIS A 201 -7.48 4.70 -8.97
N ASP A 202 -8.74 4.94 -9.33
CA ASP A 202 -9.61 3.88 -9.82
C ASP A 202 -9.09 3.37 -11.17
N ALA A 203 -8.56 2.15 -11.17
CA ALA A 203 -8.10 1.47 -12.37
C ALA A 203 -9.19 0.63 -13.02
N LEU A 204 -10.34 0.42 -12.35
CA LEU A 204 -11.41 -0.42 -12.87
C LEU A 204 -11.98 0.15 -14.16
N SER A 205 -12.25 1.46 -14.17
CA SER A 205 -12.78 2.16 -15.33
C SER A 205 -11.85 2.05 -16.54
N TYR A 206 -10.53 2.15 -16.32
CA TYR A 206 -9.52 1.93 -17.36
C TYR A 206 -9.54 0.50 -17.89
N ILE A 207 -9.51 -0.50 -17.00
CA ILE A 207 -9.54 -1.92 -17.38
C ILE A 207 -10.82 -2.25 -18.17
N LYS A 208 -11.99 -1.77 -17.74
CA LYS A 208 -13.27 -2.01 -18.42
C LYS A 208 -13.42 -1.23 -19.73
N GLY A 209 -12.68 -0.13 -19.91
CA GLY A 209 -12.83 0.83 -21.00
C GLY A 209 -12.28 0.43 -22.37
N SER A 210 -11.45 -0.62 -22.45
CA SER A 210 -10.69 -1.01 -23.67
C SER A 210 -9.58 -0.01 -24.05
N SER A 211 -8.47 -0.56 -24.53
CA SER A 211 -7.21 0.09 -24.92
C SER A 211 -7.44 1.29 -25.86
N GLY A 212 -7.14 2.50 -25.39
CA GLY A 212 -7.40 3.76 -26.12
C GLY A 212 -7.80 4.94 -25.24
N THR A 213 -8.03 4.70 -23.95
CA THR A 213 -8.29 5.76 -22.97
C THR A 213 -6.96 6.34 -22.49
N ILE A 214 -6.86 7.67 -22.41
CA ILE A 214 -5.73 8.37 -21.79
C ILE A 214 -5.51 7.78 -20.39
N VAL A 215 -4.27 7.43 -20.05
CA VAL A 215 -3.92 6.94 -18.72
C VAL A 215 -4.48 7.93 -17.68
N PRO A 216 -5.28 7.49 -16.70
CA PRO A 216 -5.85 8.38 -15.68
C PRO A 216 -4.75 8.74 -14.68
N VAL A 217 -3.82 9.57 -15.15
CA VAL A 217 -2.67 10.09 -14.40
C VAL A 217 -3.17 11.28 -13.56
N PRO A 218 -2.82 11.36 -12.27
CA PRO A 218 -3.19 12.51 -11.46
C PRO A 218 -2.53 13.78 -11.98
N THR A 219 -3.17 14.92 -11.77
CA THR A 219 -2.74 16.21 -12.34
C THR A 219 -1.31 16.57 -11.95
N HIS A 220 -0.84 16.19 -10.77
CA HIS A 220 0.53 16.45 -10.29
C HIS A 220 1.61 15.57 -10.95
N SER A 221 1.22 14.50 -11.65
CA SER A 221 2.13 13.63 -12.41
C SER A 221 2.35 14.12 -13.84
N LEU A 222 1.52 15.05 -14.34
CA LEU A 222 1.64 15.64 -15.68
C LEU A 222 2.60 16.85 -15.72
N GLU A 223 2.95 17.43 -14.57
CA GLU A 223 3.79 18.64 -14.48
C GLU A 223 5.30 18.37 -14.66
N LEU A 224 5.72 17.13 -14.95
CA LEU A 224 7.14 16.77 -15.12
C LEU A 224 7.58 16.55 -16.58
N GLU A 225 6.67 16.64 -17.55
CA GLU A 225 7.06 16.69 -18.97
C GLU A 225 7.08 18.14 -19.44
N GLU A 226 8.19 18.85 -19.21
CA GLU A 226 8.49 20.00 -20.08
C GLU A 226 8.68 19.46 -21.50
N PRO A 227 7.95 20.00 -22.50
CA PRO A 227 8.21 19.65 -23.88
C PRO A 227 9.52 20.33 -24.29
N ASP A 228 10.59 19.54 -24.48
CA ASP A 228 11.73 19.96 -25.28
C ASP A 228 11.24 20.23 -26.71
N PHE A 229 10.79 21.45 -26.91
CA PHE A 229 10.21 21.93 -28.15
C PHE A 229 11.33 22.09 -29.18
N PHE A 230 11.16 21.38 -30.28
CA PHE A 230 11.89 21.46 -31.54
C PHE A 230 12.47 22.85 -31.88
N GLY A 231 13.77 22.84 -32.22
CA GLY A 231 14.26 23.41 -33.47
C GLY A 231 14.42 24.94 -33.55
N SER A 232 15.67 25.37 -33.55
CA SER A 232 16.10 26.29 -34.61
C SER A 232 17.44 25.84 -35.17
N GLU A 233 17.38 24.99 -36.20
CA GLU A 233 18.30 25.17 -37.32
C GLU A 233 17.98 26.53 -37.95
N SER A 234 18.99 27.38 -38.06
CA SER A 234 19.06 28.42 -39.08
C SER A 234 20.53 28.65 -39.40
N VAL A 235 20.91 28.08 -40.53
CA VAL A 235 22.06 28.43 -41.37
C VAL A 235 22.04 29.94 -41.64
N ILE A 236 23.14 30.64 -41.36
CA ILE A 236 24.11 31.27 -42.29
C ILE A 236 25.27 31.81 -41.42
#